data_AF-A0A7C5HT76-F1
#
_entry.id   AF-A0A7C5HT76-F1
#
_cell.length_a   1.000
_cell.length_b   1.000
_cell.length_c   1.000
_cell.angle_alpha   90.00
_cell.angle_beta   90.00
_cell.angle_gamma   90.00
#
_symmetry.space_group_name_H-M   'P 1'
#
loop_
_entity.id
_entity.type
_entity.pdbx_description
1 polymer ?
#
loop_
_entity_poly.entity_id
_entity_poly.type
_entity_poly.pdbx_seq_one_letter_code
_entity_poly.pdbx_strand_id
1 'polypeptide(L)'
;MNFNDQKEMEMTTDEKIQVISNLKKNLEENFVQLGQLLSEIKRAKVFRYKGYDSFKEFIEAEFNISGTLANKIIGNYELFLIELDVDEKSVKQIGLDKLNIIKPLVRNSPYREVEEWINKAEELPTTKLREEVKEVREKKRSKEKTLKDIYIEQYLEKMIDYFNCGRKELDYKLALYFQEMDLDEVKKIIKSNERKLEETD
;
A
#
# COMPACT_ATOMS: atom_id res chain seq x y z
N MET A 1 58.59 -11.07 -13.39
CA MET A 1 57.96 -12.11 -12.56
C MET A 1 56.48 -12.10 -12.85
N ASN A 2 55.95 -13.24 -13.32
CA ASN A 2 54.52 -13.52 -13.40
C ASN A 2 53.94 -13.60 -11.98
N PHE A 3 52.73 -13.09 -11.79
CA PHE A 3 51.71 -13.72 -10.97
C PHE A 3 50.37 -13.55 -11.66
N ASN A 4 50.27 -14.23 -12.80
CA ASN A 4 49.01 -14.67 -13.35
C ASN A 4 48.56 -15.86 -12.49
N ASP A 5 47.91 -15.61 -11.35
CA ASP A 5 47.28 -16.66 -10.51
C ASP A 5 46.20 -16.07 -9.58
N GLN A 6 45.31 -15.26 -10.15
CA GLN A 6 43.92 -15.27 -9.71
C GLN A 6 43.08 -15.75 -10.89
N LYS A 7 43.15 -17.06 -11.13
CA LYS A 7 42.01 -17.76 -11.70
C LYS A 7 40.86 -17.48 -10.72
N GLU A 8 40.01 -16.50 -11.01
CA GLU A 8 38.66 -16.53 -10.48
C GLU A 8 38.15 -17.93 -10.81
N MET A 9 38.02 -18.78 -9.78
CA MET A 9 37.35 -20.06 -9.97
C MET A 9 35.94 -19.68 -10.38
N GLU A 10 35.70 -19.75 -11.69
CA GLU A 10 34.44 -19.37 -12.28
C GLU A 10 33.40 -20.30 -11.66
N MET A 11 32.57 -19.76 -10.75
CA MET A 11 31.58 -20.54 -10.04
C MET A 11 30.74 -21.32 -11.05
N THR A 12 30.51 -22.59 -10.75
CA THR A 12 29.60 -23.43 -11.52
C THR A 12 28.19 -22.83 -11.49
N THR A 13 27.36 -23.21 -12.47
CA THR A 13 25.97 -22.74 -12.54
C THR A 13 25.19 -23.06 -11.26
N ASP A 14 25.40 -24.24 -10.68
CA ASP A 14 24.71 -24.66 -9.45
C ASP A 14 25.17 -23.85 -8.23
N GLU A 15 26.47 -23.55 -8.13
CA GLU A 15 26.99 -22.67 -7.09
C GLU A 15 26.42 -21.25 -7.21
N LYS A 16 26.31 -20.72 -8.44
CA LYS A 16 25.70 -19.40 -8.68
C LYS A 16 24.23 -19.37 -8.22
N ILE A 17 23.46 -20.42 -8.52
CA ILE A 17 22.06 -20.55 -8.08
C ILE A 17 21.98 -20.62 -6.55
N GLN A 18 22.85 -21.40 -5.91
CA GLN A 18 22.86 -21.51 -4.46
C GLN A 18 23.22 -20.18 -3.78
N VAL A 19 24.19 -19.43 -4.33
CA VAL A 19 24.55 -18.11 -3.82
C VAL A 19 23.38 -17.13 -3.97
N ILE A 20 22.66 -17.14 -5.10
CA ILE A 20 21.45 -16.33 -5.28
C ILE A 20 20.40 -16.66 -4.21
N SER A 21 20.17 -17.95 -3.93
CA SER A 21 19.22 -18.39 -2.91
C SER A 21 19.58 -17.88 -1.51
N ASN A 22 20.88 -17.96 -1.15
CA ASN A 22 21.37 -17.46 0.14
C ASN A 22 21.27 -15.93 0.24
N LEU A 23 21.63 -15.20 -0.82
CA LEU A 23 21.48 -13.74 -0.86
C LEU A 23 20.03 -13.31 -0.74
N LYS A 24 19.11 -14.01 -1.42
CA LYS A 24 17.66 -13.78 -1.28
C LYS A 24 17.23 -13.98 0.16
N LYS A 25 17.64 -15.06 0.82
CA LYS A 25 17.29 -15.31 2.23
C LYS A 25 17.76 -14.18 3.14
N ASN A 26 19.01 -13.73 2.98
CA ASN A 26 19.56 -12.63 3.75
C ASN A 26 18.80 -11.31 3.53
N LEU A 27 18.33 -11.04 2.30
CA LEU A 27 17.50 -9.87 2.01
C LEU A 27 16.20 -9.90 2.80
N GLU A 28 15.53 -11.04 2.88
CA GLU A 28 14.27 -11.14 3.64
C GLU A 28 14.49 -11.03 5.15
N GLU A 29 15.58 -11.61 5.67
CA GLU A 29 15.96 -11.44 7.08
C GLU A 29 16.26 -9.98 7.42
N ASN A 30 17.07 -9.32 6.58
CA ASN A 30 17.43 -7.92 6.77
C ASN A 30 16.22 -6.99 6.62
N PHE A 31 15.28 -7.30 5.73
CA PHE A 31 14.05 -6.52 5.57
C PHE A 31 13.25 -6.46 6.88
N VAL A 32 13.04 -7.59 7.56
CA VAL A 32 12.28 -7.62 8.82
C VAL A 32 12.98 -6.80 9.90
N GLN A 33 14.29 -7.01 10.09
CA GLN A 33 15.08 -6.28 11.07
C GLN A 33 15.09 -4.77 10.79
N LEU A 34 15.26 -4.39 9.52
CA LEU A 34 15.24 -3.00 9.11
C LEU A 34 13.85 -2.38 9.32
N GLY A 35 12.77 -3.12 9.04
CA GLY A 35 11.40 -2.68 9.30
C GLY A 35 11.14 -2.37 10.77
N GLN A 36 11.61 -3.24 11.66
CA GLN A 36 11.55 -3.02 13.10
C GLN A 36 12.30 -1.75 13.53
N LEU A 37 13.60 -1.67 13.22
CA LEU A 37 14.44 -0.55 13.65
C LEU A 37 13.95 0.78 13.10
N LEU A 38 13.54 0.82 11.83
CA LEU A 38 12.98 2.03 11.22
C LEU A 38 11.65 2.43 11.87
N SER A 39 10.79 1.47 12.23
CA SER A 39 9.53 1.74 12.95
C SER A 39 9.81 2.34 14.32
N GLU A 40 10.74 1.75 15.09
CA GLU A 40 11.14 2.23 16.42
C GLU A 40 11.71 3.65 16.36
N ILE A 41 12.68 3.89 15.47
CA ILE A 41 13.30 5.21 15.25
C ILE A 41 12.24 6.25 14.89
N LYS A 42 11.30 5.91 14.00
CA LYS A 42 10.24 6.82 13.55
C LYS A 42 9.26 7.13 14.67
N ARG A 43 8.81 6.13 15.42
CA ARG A 43 7.87 6.28 16.55
C ARG A 43 8.48 7.10 17.69
N ALA A 44 9.72 6.81 18.06
CA ALA A 44 10.45 7.54 19.09
C ALA A 44 10.97 8.90 18.63
N LYS A 45 10.78 9.26 17.35
CA LYS A 45 11.26 10.50 16.73
C LYS A 45 12.76 10.73 16.94
N VAL A 46 13.56 9.66 16.92
CA VAL A 46 15.02 9.72 17.19
C VAL A 46 15.73 10.71 16.27
N PHE A 47 15.25 10.82 15.02
CA PHE A 47 15.73 11.77 14.03
C PHE A 47 15.70 13.24 14.50
N ARG A 48 14.78 13.62 15.40
CA ARG A 48 14.73 14.97 15.96
C ARG A 48 15.92 15.28 16.88
N TYR A 49 16.38 14.31 17.66
CA TYR A 49 17.59 14.46 18.50
C TYR A 49 18.86 14.59 17.66
N LYS A 50 18.83 14.08 16.43
CA LYS A 50 19.90 14.21 15.44
C LYS A 50 19.84 15.52 14.64
N GLY A 51 18.86 16.38 14.91
CA GLY A 51 18.73 17.70 14.28
C GLY A 51 17.96 17.72 12.95
N TYR A 52 17.32 16.61 12.56
CA TYR A 52 16.54 16.54 11.32
C TYR A 52 15.10 16.97 11.54
N ASP A 53 14.48 17.56 10.51
CA ASP A 53 13.09 18.01 10.60
C ASP A 53 12.08 16.92 10.30
N SER A 54 12.48 15.91 9.53
CA SER A 54 11.59 14.81 9.20
C SER A 54 12.34 13.48 9.21
N PHE A 55 11.59 12.40 9.46
CA PHE A 55 12.13 11.06 9.31
C PHE A 55 12.65 10.80 7.89
N LYS A 56 11.96 11.34 6.87
CA LYS A 56 12.38 11.21 5.47
C LYS A 56 13.77 11.79 5.25
N GLU A 57 13.97 13.03 5.69
CA GLU A 57 15.24 13.74 5.55
C GLU A 57 16.39 12.99 6.25
N PHE A 58 16.15 12.53 7.49
CA PHE A 58 17.11 11.73 8.25
C PHE A 58 17.54 10.46 7.50
N ILE A 59 16.57 9.69 7.00
CA ILE A 59 16.86 8.42 6.34
C ILE A 59 17.57 8.61 4.99
N GLU A 60 17.17 9.65 4.24
CA GLU A 60 17.80 9.98 2.96
C GLU A 60 19.23 10.49 3.16
N ALA A 61 19.48 11.32 4.17
CA ALA A 61 20.80 11.89 4.44
C ALA A 61 21.80 10.88 5.03
N GLU A 62 21.39 10.07 6.01
CA GLU A 62 22.31 9.20 6.78
C GLU A 62 22.51 7.83 6.13
N PHE A 63 21.49 7.31 5.44
CA PHE A 63 21.51 5.93 4.92
C PHE A 63 21.33 5.84 3.41
N ASN A 64 21.10 6.96 2.72
CA ASN A 64 20.83 6.99 1.28
C ASN A 64 19.66 6.06 0.86
N ILE A 65 18.65 5.96 1.73
CA ILE A 65 17.42 5.19 1.48
C ILE A 65 16.30 6.18 1.19
N SER A 66 15.57 5.99 0.09
CA SER A 66 14.40 6.84 -0.20
C SER A 66 13.35 6.73 0.91
N GLY A 67 12.72 7.86 1.27
CA GLY A 67 11.64 7.85 2.25
C GLY A 67 10.48 6.93 1.85
N THR A 68 10.23 6.75 0.55
CA THR A 68 9.21 5.81 0.03
C THR A 68 9.55 4.37 0.38
N LEU A 69 10.80 3.93 0.13
CA LEU A 69 11.24 2.57 0.46
C LEU A 69 11.19 2.34 1.97
N ALA A 70 11.70 3.29 2.76
CA ALA A 70 11.67 3.19 4.23
C ALA A 70 10.24 3.04 4.76
N ASN A 71 9.31 3.89 4.30
CA ASN A 71 7.89 3.79 4.70
C ASN A 71 7.23 2.49 4.20
N LYS A 72 7.63 1.98 3.03
CA LYS A 72 7.15 0.69 2.52
C LYS A 72 7.59 -0.44 3.44
N ILE A 73 8.85 -0.44 3.86
CA ILE A 73 9.43 -1.47 4.74
C ILE A 73 8.75 -1.43 6.11
N ILE A 74 8.72 -0.26 6.76
CA ILE A 74 8.02 -0.05 8.04
C ILE A 74 6.59 -0.54 7.95
N GLY A 75 5.85 -0.10 6.93
CA GLY A 75 4.43 -0.42 6.83
C GLY A 75 4.13 -1.88 6.51
N ASN A 76 5.10 -2.68 6.02
CA ASN A 76 4.91 -4.13 5.92
C ASN A 76 5.20 -4.78 7.27
N TYR A 77 6.28 -4.38 7.93
CA TYR A 77 6.59 -4.87 9.28
C TYR A 77 5.43 -4.62 10.25
N GLU A 78 4.93 -3.38 10.34
CA GLU A 78 3.84 -3.01 11.24
C GLU A 78 2.55 -3.77 10.92
N LEU A 79 2.17 -3.84 9.65
CA LEU A 79 0.93 -4.53 9.27
C LEU A 79 1.00 -6.03 9.55
N PHE A 80 2.04 -6.71 9.06
CA PHE A 80 2.04 -8.17 9.07
C PHE A 80 2.48 -8.74 10.42
N LEU A 81 3.54 -8.22 11.05
CA LEU A 81 4.01 -8.77 12.33
C LEU A 81 3.29 -8.18 13.54
N ILE A 82 2.85 -6.92 13.48
CA ILE A 82 2.30 -6.23 14.67
C ILE A 82 0.77 -6.22 14.65
N GLU A 83 0.16 -5.80 13.54
CA GLU A 83 -1.30 -5.66 13.46
C GLU A 83 -2.01 -6.99 13.19
N LEU A 84 -1.46 -7.82 12.28
CA LEU A 84 -2.05 -9.09 11.88
C LEU A 84 -1.45 -10.31 12.62
N ASP A 85 -0.42 -10.10 13.44
CA ASP A 85 0.27 -11.13 14.23
C ASP A 85 0.72 -12.35 13.40
N VAL A 86 1.16 -12.11 12.16
CA VAL A 86 1.76 -13.14 11.32
C VAL A 86 3.17 -13.41 11.82
N ASP A 87 3.50 -14.68 12.01
CA ASP A 87 4.81 -15.04 12.55
C ASP A 87 5.96 -14.61 11.62
N GLU A 88 7.08 -14.26 12.24
CA GLU A 88 8.25 -13.74 11.53
C GLU A 88 8.80 -14.70 10.47
N LYS A 89 8.68 -16.02 10.70
CA LYS A 89 9.17 -17.03 9.76
C LYS A 89 8.33 -17.02 8.49
N SER A 90 7.01 -16.98 8.61
CA SER A 90 6.09 -16.82 7.47
C SER A 90 6.35 -15.52 6.72
N VAL A 91 6.50 -14.39 7.42
CA VAL A 91 6.81 -13.10 6.76
C VAL A 91 8.10 -13.18 5.93
N LYS A 92 9.17 -13.77 6.47
CA LYS A 92 10.44 -13.96 5.74
C LYS A 92 10.30 -14.92 4.56
N GLN A 93 9.50 -15.97 4.71
CA GLN A 93 9.26 -16.95 3.65
C GLN A 93 8.50 -16.31 2.47
N ILE A 94 7.44 -15.55 2.76
CA ILE A 94 6.65 -14.82 1.77
C ILE A 94 7.51 -13.75 1.08
N GLY A 95 8.24 -12.98 1.87
CA GLY A 95 9.14 -11.93 1.42
C GLY A 95 8.45 -10.63 1.02
N LEU A 96 9.24 -9.55 1.01
CA LEU A 96 8.75 -8.17 0.89
C LEU A 96 7.88 -7.92 -0.34
N ASP A 97 8.24 -8.48 -1.49
CA ASP A 97 7.52 -8.22 -2.75
C ASP A 97 6.11 -8.80 -2.74
N LYS A 98 5.95 -10.04 -2.28
CA LYS A 98 4.64 -10.69 -2.19
C LYS A 98 3.76 -10.06 -1.11
N LEU A 99 4.34 -9.70 0.04
CA LEU A 99 3.64 -8.95 1.08
C LEU A 99 3.08 -7.63 0.55
N ASN A 100 3.87 -6.89 -0.24
CA ASN A 100 3.41 -5.67 -0.91
C ASN A 100 2.26 -5.91 -1.90
N ILE A 101 2.24 -7.06 -2.58
CA ILE A 101 1.18 -7.44 -3.53
C ILE A 101 -0.14 -7.67 -2.80
N ILE A 102 -0.13 -8.41 -1.68
CA ILE A 102 -1.35 -8.76 -0.94
C ILE A 102 -1.80 -7.68 0.05
N LYS A 103 -0.89 -6.77 0.45
CA LYS A 103 -1.15 -5.69 1.42
C LYS A 103 -2.47 -4.94 1.21
N PRO A 104 -2.86 -4.53 -0.03
CA PRO A 104 -4.12 -3.83 -0.25
C PRO A 104 -5.37 -4.68 0.01
N LEU A 105 -5.24 -6.01 -0.02
CA LEU A 105 -6.35 -6.94 0.18
C LEU A 105 -6.51 -7.34 1.64
N VAL A 106 -5.45 -7.28 2.46
CA VAL A 106 -5.52 -7.73 3.86
C VAL A 106 -5.80 -6.59 4.85
N ARG A 107 -5.39 -5.36 4.55
CA ARG A 107 -5.42 -4.22 5.52
C ARG A 107 -6.79 -3.96 6.17
N ASN A 108 -7.88 -4.17 5.45
CA ASN A 108 -9.24 -3.90 5.93
C ASN A 108 -10.18 -5.10 5.69
N SER A 109 -9.63 -6.31 5.61
CA SER A 109 -10.40 -7.51 5.32
C SER A 109 -10.65 -8.34 6.59
N PRO A 110 -11.73 -9.14 6.61
CA PRO A 110 -11.98 -10.08 7.69
C PRO A 110 -10.82 -11.07 7.85
N TYR A 111 -10.59 -11.56 9.07
CA TYR A 111 -9.51 -12.49 9.41
C TYR A 111 -9.39 -13.67 8.42
N ARG A 112 -10.52 -14.27 8.03
CA ARG A 112 -10.55 -15.38 7.08
C ARG A 112 -9.98 -15.02 5.69
N GLU A 113 -10.27 -13.82 5.20
CA GLU A 113 -9.71 -13.35 3.92
C GLU A 113 -8.22 -13.05 4.08
N VAL A 114 -7.81 -12.50 5.23
CA VAL A 114 -6.39 -12.27 5.54
C VAL A 114 -5.61 -13.58 5.48
N GLU A 115 -6.06 -14.60 6.20
CA GLU A 115 -5.42 -15.92 6.25
C GLU A 115 -5.32 -16.56 4.86
N GLU A 116 -6.38 -16.48 4.04
CA GLU A 116 -6.36 -16.97 2.66
C GLU A 116 -5.26 -16.30 1.84
N TRP A 117 -5.11 -14.97 1.94
CA TRP A 117 -4.08 -14.24 1.20
C TRP A 117 -2.67 -14.48 1.70
N ILE A 118 -2.49 -14.73 3.00
CA ILE A 118 -1.20 -15.14 3.57
C ILE A 118 -0.80 -16.50 3.01
N ASN A 119 -1.69 -17.50 3.08
CA ASN A 119 -1.43 -18.84 2.55
C ASN A 119 -1.12 -18.82 1.05
N LYS A 120 -1.91 -18.07 0.28
CA LYS A 120 -1.64 -17.87 -1.16
C LYS A 120 -0.29 -17.24 -1.43
N ALA A 121 0.14 -16.29 -0.60
CA ALA A 121 1.43 -15.64 -0.78
C ALA A 121 2.61 -16.57 -0.44
N GLU A 122 2.44 -17.50 0.49
CA GLU A 122 3.43 -18.53 0.79
C GLU A 122 3.59 -19.52 -0.36
N GLU A 123 2.48 -20.02 -0.90
CA GLU A 123 2.47 -21.12 -1.86
C GLU A 123 2.69 -20.68 -3.32
N LEU A 124 2.06 -19.58 -3.73
CA LEU A 124 2.03 -19.21 -5.15
C LEU A 124 3.32 -18.51 -5.60
N PRO A 125 3.79 -18.77 -6.83
CA PRO A 125 4.78 -17.92 -7.48
C PRO A 125 4.29 -16.46 -7.59
N THR A 126 5.21 -15.50 -7.50
CA THR A 126 4.90 -14.06 -7.51
C THR A 126 4.07 -13.62 -8.72
N THR A 127 4.26 -14.24 -9.89
CA THR A 127 3.49 -13.96 -11.11
C THR A 127 2.03 -14.35 -10.97
N LYS A 128 1.76 -15.58 -10.54
CA LYS A 128 0.40 -16.09 -10.30
C LYS A 128 -0.31 -15.32 -9.19
N LEU A 129 0.39 -15.01 -8.10
CA LEU A 129 -0.17 -14.19 -7.02
C LEU A 129 -0.61 -12.81 -7.53
N ARG A 130 0.19 -12.19 -8.39
CA ARG A 130 -0.14 -10.89 -9.00
C ARG A 130 -1.37 -10.97 -9.91
N GLU A 131 -1.52 -12.05 -10.67
CA GLU A 131 -2.69 -12.31 -11.52
C GLU A 131 -3.95 -12.46 -10.67
N GLU A 132 -3.94 -13.29 -9.62
CA GLU A 132 -5.09 -13.47 -8.72
C GLU A 132 -5.50 -12.15 -8.04
N VAL A 133 -4.52 -11.38 -7.54
CA VAL A 133 -4.79 -10.07 -6.92
C VAL A 133 -5.41 -9.11 -7.94
N LYS A 134 -4.94 -9.13 -9.19
CA LYS A 134 -5.51 -8.30 -10.26
C LYS A 134 -6.96 -8.70 -10.54
N GLU A 135 -7.24 -9.99 -10.71
CA GLU A 135 -8.60 -10.48 -10.94
C GLU A 135 -9.56 -10.12 -9.81
N VAL A 136 -9.13 -10.25 -8.56
CA VAL A 136 -9.98 -9.92 -7.40
C VAL A 136 -10.25 -8.42 -7.34
N ARG A 137 -9.26 -7.59 -7.65
CA ARG A 137 -9.46 -6.14 -7.73
C ARG A 137 -10.35 -5.73 -8.90
N GLU A 138 -10.24 -6.40 -10.04
CA GLU A 138 -11.13 -6.21 -11.19
C GLU A 138 -12.55 -6.65 -10.86
N LYS A 139 -12.75 -7.81 -10.24
CA LYS A 139 -14.05 -8.28 -9.74
C LYS A 139 -14.66 -7.34 -8.71
N LYS A 140 -13.87 -6.79 -7.78
CA LYS A 140 -14.33 -5.77 -6.82
C LYS A 140 -14.73 -4.46 -7.52
N ARG A 141 -14.07 -4.09 -8.62
CA ARG A 141 -14.43 -2.94 -9.46
C ARG A 141 -15.61 -3.21 -10.40
N SER A 142 -15.83 -4.47 -10.77
CA SER A 142 -16.89 -4.90 -11.69
C SER A 142 -18.16 -5.36 -10.97
N LYS A 143 -18.16 -5.46 -9.63
CA LYS A 143 -19.42 -5.44 -8.87
C LYS A 143 -20.13 -4.14 -9.24
N GLU A 144 -21.33 -4.28 -9.80
CA GLU A 144 -22.12 -3.20 -10.42
C GLU A 144 -22.03 -1.91 -9.61
N LYS A 145 -21.78 -0.79 -10.31
CA LYS A 145 -21.93 0.55 -9.73
C LYS A 145 -23.27 0.58 -9.01
N THR A 146 -23.25 0.87 -7.72
CA THR A 146 -24.49 0.99 -6.96
C THR A 146 -25.33 2.13 -7.56
N LEU A 147 -26.65 2.14 -7.32
CA LEU A 147 -27.49 3.28 -7.73
C LEU A 147 -26.91 4.62 -7.25
N LYS A 148 -26.27 4.63 -6.06
CA LYS A 148 -25.54 5.78 -5.53
C LYS A 148 -24.35 6.18 -6.39
N ASP A 149 -23.54 5.21 -6.84
CA ASP A 149 -22.38 5.48 -7.71
C ASP A 149 -22.84 6.06 -9.06
N ILE A 150 -23.90 5.50 -9.65
CA ILE A 150 -24.49 6.00 -10.90
C ILE A 150 -25.02 7.43 -10.71
N TYR A 151 -25.75 7.68 -9.62
CA TYR A 151 -26.29 8.99 -9.29
C TYR A 151 -25.19 10.05 -9.13
N ILE A 152 -24.12 9.70 -8.42
CA ILE A 152 -22.96 10.57 -8.22
C ILE A 152 -22.29 10.89 -9.56
N GLU A 153 -22.04 9.89 -10.40
CA GLU A 153 -21.41 10.10 -11.71
C GLU A 153 -22.25 11.00 -12.63
N GLN A 154 -23.55 10.75 -12.74
CA GLN A 154 -24.45 11.57 -13.55
C GLN A 154 -24.49 13.02 -13.06
N TYR A 155 -24.54 13.23 -11.75
CA TYR A 155 -24.47 14.56 -11.17
C TYR A 155 -23.16 15.28 -11.53
N LEU A 156 -22.04 14.57 -11.42
CA LEU A 156 -20.73 15.15 -11.67
C LEU A 156 -20.51 15.49 -13.14
N GLU A 157 -20.92 14.62 -14.07
CA GLU A 157 -20.89 14.91 -15.51
C GLU A 157 -21.71 16.15 -15.83
N LYS A 158 -22.96 16.21 -15.35
CA LYS A 158 -23.84 17.36 -15.53
C LYS A 158 -23.21 18.66 -15.03
N MET A 159 -22.57 18.63 -13.87
CA MET A 159 -21.94 19.80 -13.26
C MET A 159 -20.67 20.22 -14.00
N ILE A 160 -19.84 19.26 -14.40
CA ILE A 160 -18.64 19.51 -15.21
C ILE A 160 -19.01 20.19 -16.53
N ASP A 161 -20.05 19.69 -17.20
CA ASP A 161 -20.54 20.26 -18.46
C ASP A 161 -21.15 21.63 -18.26
N TYR A 162 -22.00 21.79 -17.23
CA TYR A 162 -22.67 23.06 -16.93
C TYR A 162 -21.67 24.17 -16.59
N PHE A 163 -20.67 23.87 -15.75
CA PHE A 163 -19.63 24.83 -15.38
C PHE A 163 -18.47 24.89 -16.38
N ASN A 164 -18.50 24.05 -17.42
CA ASN A 164 -17.46 23.85 -18.43
C ASN A 164 -16.05 23.83 -17.81
N CYS A 165 -15.83 22.93 -16.85
CA CYS A 165 -14.59 22.91 -16.07
C CYS A 165 -14.15 21.50 -15.66
N GLY A 166 -12.86 21.32 -15.42
CA GLY A 166 -12.32 20.06 -14.92
C GLY A 166 -12.69 19.79 -13.45
N ARG A 167 -12.55 18.54 -13.01
CA ARG A 167 -12.98 18.10 -11.67
C ARG A 167 -12.43 18.95 -10.52
N LYS A 168 -11.13 19.25 -10.55
CA LYS A 168 -10.48 20.06 -9.51
C LYS A 168 -11.07 21.47 -9.39
N GLU A 169 -11.47 22.05 -10.53
CA GLU A 169 -12.09 23.37 -10.58
C GLU A 169 -13.55 23.32 -10.11
N LEU A 170 -14.28 22.25 -10.44
CA LEU A 170 -15.61 22.01 -9.88
C LEU A 170 -15.57 21.90 -8.34
N ASP A 171 -14.61 21.15 -7.79
CA ASP A 171 -14.47 21.02 -6.34
C ASP A 171 -14.18 22.37 -5.67
N TYR A 172 -13.36 23.24 -6.29
CA TYR A 172 -13.12 24.61 -5.81
C TYR A 172 -14.41 25.45 -5.80
N LYS A 173 -15.20 25.42 -6.88
CA LYS A 173 -16.48 26.14 -6.96
C LYS A 173 -17.50 25.66 -5.94
N LEU A 174 -17.59 24.34 -5.72
CA LEU A 174 -18.46 23.77 -4.69
C LEU A 174 -18.01 24.17 -3.28
N ALA A 175 -16.70 24.20 -3.03
CA ALA A 175 -16.18 24.68 -1.76
C ALA A 175 -16.58 26.14 -1.48
N LEU A 176 -16.47 27.03 -2.48
CA LEU A 176 -16.94 28.42 -2.36
C LEU A 176 -18.45 28.50 -2.08
N TYR A 177 -19.24 27.65 -2.72
CA TYR A 177 -20.69 27.62 -2.51
C TYR A 177 -21.05 27.18 -1.08
N PHE A 178 -20.48 26.07 -0.60
CA PHE A 178 -20.80 25.53 0.72
C PHE A 178 -20.16 26.31 1.88
N GLN A 179 -19.11 27.07 1.63
CA GLN A 179 -18.41 27.84 2.68
C GLN A 179 -19.33 28.80 3.43
N GLU A 180 -20.28 29.41 2.73
CA GLU A 180 -21.18 30.43 3.28
C GLU A 180 -22.58 29.87 3.63
N MET A 181 -22.76 28.54 3.58
CA MET A 181 -24.05 27.90 3.86
C MET A 181 -24.23 27.47 5.32
N ASP A 182 -25.48 27.47 5.78
CA ASP A 182 -25.86 26.80 7.02
C ASP A 182 -25.85 25.28 6.83
N LEU A 183 -24.82 24.63 7.37
CA LEU A 183 -24.63 23.18 7.24
C LEU A 183 -25.73 22.37 7.96
N ASP A 184 -26.38 22.91 8.98
CA ASP A 184 -27.47 22.22 9.67
C ASP A 184 -28.75 22.22 8.81
N GLU A 185 -29.01 23.32 8.10
CA GLU A 185 -30.09 23.38 7.11
C GLU A 185 -29.80 22.46 5.91
N VAL A 186 -28.58 22.53 5.36
CA VAL A 186 -28.14 21.64 4.26
C VAL A 186 -28.31 20.18 4.65
N LYS A 187 -27.91 19.79 5.87
CA LYS A 187 -28.07 18.42 6.38
C LYS A 187 -29.54 17.98 6.50
N LYS A 188 -30.44 18.89 6.89
CA LYS A 188 -31.90 18.61 6.92
C LYS A 188 -32.43 18.38 5.50
N ILE A 189 -32.01 19.20 4.54
CA ILE A 189 -32.40 19.07 3.13
C ILE A 189 -31.91 17.74 2.55
N ILE A 190 -30.63 17.39 2.77
CA ILE A 190 -30.04 16.13 2.30
C ILE A 190 -30.84 14.95 2.83
N LYS A 191 -31.09 14.89 4.16
CA LYS A 191 -31.89 13.80 4.75
C LYS A 191 -33.29 13.70 4.18
N SER A 192 -33.93 14.83 3.89
CA SER A 192 -35.25 14.82 3.25
C SER A 192 -35.19 14.30 1.82
N ASN A 193 -34.13 14.59 1.08
CA ASN A 193 -33.96 14.14 -0.30
C ASN A 193 -33.56 12.67 -0.37
N GLU A 194 -32.71 12.20 0.53
CA GLU A 194 -32.36 10.78 0.68
C GLU A 194 -33.62 9.94 0.91
N ARG A 195 -34.50 10.36 1.83
CA ARG A 195 -35.79 9.68 2.08
C ARG A 195 -36.69 9.62 0.85
N LYS A 196 -36.80 10.72 0.09
CA LYS A 196 -37.59 10.75 -1.14
C LYS A 196 -37.03 9.80 -2.20
N LEU A 197 -35.71 9.71 -2.30
CA LEU A 197 -35.05 8.79 -3.23
C LEU A 197 -35.34 7.33 -2.84
N GLU A 198 -35.26 7.01 -1.55
CA GLU A 198 -35.56 5.68 -1.00
C GLU A 198 -37.04 5.28 -1.12
N GLU A 199 -37.97 6.24 -1.21
CA GLU A 199 -39.40 5.99 -1.44
C GLU A 199 -39.76 5.77 -2.93
N THR A 200 -38.85 6.08 -3.86
CA THR A 200 -39.08 6.00 -5.31
C THR A 200 -38.43 4.75 -5.95
N ASP A 201 -37.61 4.03 -5.18
CA ASP A 201 -37.01 2.72 -5.51
C ASP A 201 -37.88 1.55 -4.98
#